data_AF-A0A7J7GLC9-F1
#
_entry.id   AF-A0A7J7GLC9-F1
#
_cell.length_a   1.000
_cell.length_b   1.000
_cell.length_c   1.000
_cell.angle_alpha   90.00
_cell.angle_beta   90.00
_cell.angle_gamma   90.00
#
_symmetry.space_group_name_H-M   'P 1'
#
loop_
_entity.id
_entity.type
_entity.pdbx_description
1 polymer ?
#
loop_
_entity_poly.entity_id
_entity_poly.type
_entity_poly.pdbx_seq_one_letter_code
_entity_poly.pdbx_strand_id
1 'polypeptide(L)'
;MSVIEILTRVDAICEKYDKYDFDKQKHLNLSAADDAFARLYSTVDSDIDAALQKAEAASSEKSRASAVAVNAEIRRTKTRLLEEVPKLERLAIKKVKGLSTEELAARNDLVLALPDRFKPYQMGLQLLPNNLEAGQVQLPTQKSSLIQVIDGLFNSEYFQQTEESSQFRQEYEMRKMKQAGM
;
A
#
# COMPACT_ATOMS: atom_id res chain seq x y z
N MET A 1 -6.43 -18.58 60.47
CA MET A 1 -5.94 -18.15 59.16
C MET A 1 -7.16 -17.98 58.26
N SER A 2 -7.48 -16.74 57.90
CA SER A 2 -8.60 -16.40 57.02
C SER A 2 -8.23 -16.65 55.55
N VAL A 3 -9.20 -16.95 54.69
CA VAL A 3 -8.99 -17.15 53.24
C VAL A 3 -8.30 -15.92 52.61
N ILE A 4 -8.63 -14.73 53.08
CA ILE A 4 -8.03 -13.46 52.64
C ILE A 4 -6.54 -13.38 53.02
N GLU A 5 -6.18 -13.85 54.21
CA GLU A 5 -4.78 -13.92 54.65
C GLU A 5 -3.99 -14.94 53.81
N ILE A 6 -4.63 -16.04 53.40
CA ILE A 6 -3.99 -17.04 52.53
C ILE A 6 -3.73 -16.45 51.15
N LEU A 7 -4.73 -15.80 50.53
CA LEU A 7 -4.60 -15.20 49.20
C LEU A 7 -3.53 -14.12 49.16
N THR A 8 -3.53 -13.19 50.11
CA THR A 8 -2.51 -12.12 50.19
C THR A 8 -1.10 -12.67 50.41
N ARG A 9 -0.95 -13.77 51.15
CA ARG A 9 0.34 -14.44 51.33
C ARG A 9 0.79 -15.17 50.06
N VAL A 10 -0.14 -15.79 49.34
CA VAL A 10 0.13 -16.43 48.04
C VAL A 10 0.55 -15.39 47.02
N ASP A 11 -0.15 -14.26 46.91
CA ASP A 11 0.22 -13.16 46.01
C ASP A 11 1.61 -12.62 46.33
N ALA A 12 1.91 -12.37 47.61
CA ALA A 12 3.24 -11.91 48.04
C ALA A 12 4.35 -12.96 47.76
N ILE A 13 4.01 -14.25 47.75
CA ILE A 13 4.94 -15.32 47.34
C ILE A 13 5.12 -15.28 45.82
N CYS A 14 4.04 -15.20 45.04
CA CYS A 14 4.10 -15.07 43.58
C CYS A 14 4.98 -13.88 43.17
N GLU A 15 4.80 -12.69 43.74
CA GLU A 15 5.63 -11.51 43.48
C GLU A 15 7.11 -11.72 43.85
N LYS A 16 7.41 -12.44 44.95
CA LYS A 16 8.81 -12.74 45.31
C LYS A 16 9.49 -13.66 44.29
N TYR A 17 8.74 -14.52 43.63
CA TYR A 17 9.25 -15.47 42.65
C TYR A 17 9.06 -15.05 41.20
N ASP A 18 8.33 -13.96 40.92
CA ASP A 18 8.22 -13.33 39.60
C ASP A 18 9.58 -13.07 38.94
N LYS A 19 10.62 -12.81 39.75
CA LYS A 19 12.00 -12.62 39.24
C LYS A 19 12.63 -13.89 38.64
N TYR A 20 12.06 -15.06 38.88
CA TYR A 20 12.52 -16.32 38.30
C TYR A 20 11.63 -16.79 37.15
N ASP A 21 10.54 -16.06 36.87
CA ASP A 21 9.77 -16.27 35.66
C ASP A 21 10.57 -15.73 34.47
N PHE A 22 11.35 -16.63 33.87
CA PHE A 22 12.21 -16.31 32.72
C PHE A 22 11.39 -15.83 31.52
N ASP A 23 10.15 -16.28 31.37
CA ASP A 23 9.27 -15.86 30.28
C ASP A 23 8.81 -14.42 30.51
N LYS A 24 8.36 -14.10 31.74
CA LYS A 24 8.00 -12.72 32.13
C LYS A 24 9.19 -11.77 32.05
N GLN A 25 10.38 -12.19 32.49
CA GLN A 25 11.60 -11.38 32.35
C GLN A 25 12.04 -11.19 30.91
N LYS A 26 11.90 -12.21 30.06
CA LYS A 26 12.21 -12.11 28.63
C LYS A 26 11.30 -11.10 27.94
N HIS A 27 9.99 -11.13 28.23
CA HIS A 27 9.05 -10.12 27.73
C HIS A 27 9.35 -8.70 28.25
N LEU A 28 9.69 -8.55 29.54
CA LEU A 28 10.05 -7.25 30.12
C LEU A 28 11.36 -6.69 29.52
N ASN A 29 12.35 -7.54 29.25
CA ASN A 29 13.60 -7.14 28.62
C ASN A 29 13.45 -6.86 27.11
N LEU A 30 12.58 -7.61 26.40
CA LEU A 30 12.19 -7.32 25.02
C LEU A 30 11.40 -6.01 24.91
N SER A 31 10.56 -5.71 25.91
CA SER A 31 9.79 -4.46 25.98
C SER A 31 10.66 -3.23 26.30
N ALA A 32 11.83 -3.42 26.92
CA ALA A 32 12.77 -2.35 27.24
C ALA A 32 13.86 -2.13 26.19
N ALA A 33 14.22 -3.17 25.42
CA ALA A 33 15.23 -3.13 24.37
C ALA A 33 14.59 -3.11 22.98
N ASP A 34 13.86 -2.02 22.69
CA ASP A 34 13.49 -1.48 21.38
C ASP A 34 13.64 -2.44 20.18
N ASP A 35 12.70 -3.39 20.05
CA ASP A 35 12.68 -4.31 18.91
C ASP A 35 12.39 -3.55 17.61
N ALA A 36 13.44 -3.37 16.81
CA ALA A 36 13.37 -2.67 15.54
C ALA A 36 12.32 -3.24 14.58
N PHE A 37 12.06 -4.56 14.65
CA PHE A 37 10.99 -5.19 13.88
C PHE A 37 9.62 -4.69 14.35
N ALA A 38 9.30 -4.83 15.64
CA ALA A 38 8.01 -4.40 16.19
C ALA A 38 7.72 -2.91 15.93
N ARG A 39 8.73 -2.04 16.03
CA ARG A 39 8.59 -0.62 15.71
C ARG A 39 8.23 -0.35 14.25
N LEU A 40 8.98 -0.96 13.33
CA LEU A 40 8.72 -0.79 11.89
C LEU A 40 7.38 -1.42 11.51
N TYR A 41 7.05 -2.58 12.08
CA TYR A 41 5.79 -3.24 11.85
C TYR A 41 4.61 -2.39 12.33
N SER A 42 4.67 -1.83 13.54
CA SER A 42 3.64 -0.92 14.06
C SER A 42 3.46 0.34 13.20
N THR A 43 4.56 0.89 12.67
CA THR A 43 4.50 2.03 11.75
C THR A 43 3.80 1.64 10.45
N VAL A 44 4.20 0.51 9.84
CA VAL A 44 3.61 -0.01 8.61
C VAL A 44 2.12 -0.34 8.80
N ASP A 45 1.75 -0.94 9.93
CA ASP A 45 0.35 -1.26 10.27
C ASP A 45 -0.49 0.03 10.39
N SER A 46 0.02 1.05 11.07
CA SER A 46 -0.65 2.35 11.17
C SER A 46 -0.79 3.07 9.82
N ASP A 47 0.22 2.97 8.94
CA ASP A 47 0.17 3.54 7.60
C ASP A 47 -0.84 2.79 6.71
N ILE A 48 -0.99 1.47 6.89
CA ILE A 48 -2.02 0.64 6.23
C ILE A 48 -3.41 1.08 6.69
N ASP A 49 -3.65 1.21 7.99
CA ASP A 49 -4.95 1.61 8.52
C ASP A 49 -5.33 3.03 8.08
N ALA A 50 -4.38 3.97 8.11
CA ALA A 50 -4.59 5.33 7.61
C ALA A 50 -4.92 5.36 6.11
N ALA A 51 -4.26 4.51 5.31
CA ALA A 51 -4.52 4.43 3.89
C ALA A 51 -5.87 3.76 3.58
N LEU A 52 -6.32 2.79 4.39
CA LEU A 52 -7.68 2.23 4.31
C LEU A 52 -8.75 3.27 4.62
N GLN A 53 -8.58 4.05 5.69
CA GLN A 53 -9.49 5.15 6.02
C GLN A 53 -9.56 6.20 4.90
N LYS A 54 -8.40 6.55 4.30
CA LYS A 54 -8.36 7.45 3.12
C LYS A 54 -9.07 6.86 1.91
N ALA A 55 -8.97 5.55 1.68
CA ALA A 55 -9.65 4.87 0.58
C ALA A 55 -11.18 4.88 0.76
N GLU A 56 -11.66 4.66 1.98
CA GLU A 56 -13.08 4.75 2.33
C GLU A 56 -13.62 6.19 2.15
N ALA A 57 -12.84 7.19 2.59
CA ALA A 57 -13.16 8.59 2.36
C ALA A 57 -13.21 8.94 0.87
N ALA A 58 -12.25 8.45 0.07
CA ALA A 58 -12.23 8.65 -1.38
C ALA A 58 -13.43 8.00 -2.10
N SER A 59 -13.91 6.85 -1.59
CA SER A 59 -15.08 6.16 -2.15
C SER A 59 -16.41 6.87 -1.84
N SER A 60 -16.47 7.61 -0.73
CA SER A 60 -17.66 8.37 -0.32
C SER A 60 -17.63 9.84 -0.77
N GLU A 61 -16.52 10.27 -1.37
CA GLU A 61 -16.29 11.64 -1.84
C GLU A 61 -17.15 11.95 -3.09
N LYS A 62 -17.83 13.10 -3.07
CA LYS A 62 -18.69 13.53 -4.18
C LYS A 62 -17.93 14.28 -5.26
N SER A 63 -16.80 14.90 -4.90
CA SER A 63 -15.97 15.67 -5.83
C SER A 63 -14.97 14.77 -6.55
N ARG A 64 -15.14 14.61 -7.87
CA ARG A 64 -14.23 13.83 -8.72
C ARG A 64 -12.77 14.31 -8.62
N ALA A 65 -12.56 15.63 -8.53
CA ALA A 65 -11.22 16.20 -8.39
C ALA A 65 -10.57 15.83 -7.04
N SER A 66 -11.35 15.89 -5.95
CA SER A 66 -10.90 15.48 -4.61
C SER A 66 -10.57 13.98 -4.57
N ALA A 67 -11.46 13.14 -5.09
CA ALA A 67 -11.25 11.69 -5.16
C ALA A 67 -9.99 11.32 -5.95
N VAL A 68 -9.69 12.00 -7.06
CA VAL A 68 -8.47 11.78 -7.84
C VAL A 68 -7.22 12.18 -7.05
N ALA A 69 -7.25 13.30 -6.33
CA ALA A 69 -6.12 13.74 -5.50
C ALA A 69 -5.85 12.74 -4.36
N VAL A 70 -6.88 12.32 -3.63
CA VAL A 70 -6.75 11.34 -2.54
C VAL A 70 -6.27 9.98 -3.06
N ASN A 71 -6.78 9.52 -4.21
CA ASN A 71 -6.31 8.28 -4.83
C ASN A 71 -4.85 8.35 -5.29
N ALA A 72 -4.36 9.52 -5.72
CA ALA A 72 -2.96 9.71 -6.03
C ALA A 72 -2.08 9.61 -4.77
N GLU A 73 -2.54 10.12 -3.63
CA GLU A 73 -1.86 9.94 -2.34
C GLU A 73 -1.82 8.48 -1.90
N ILE A 74 -2.95 7.76 -2.00
CA ILE A 74 -3.05 6.33 -1.66
C ILE A 74 -2.05 5.50 -2.49
N ARG A 75 -1.84 5.87 -3.76
CA ARG A 75 -0.83 5.21 -4.61
C ARG A 75 0.58 5.47 -4.10
N ARG A 76 0.91 6.71 -3.71
CA ARG A 76 2.23 7.07 -3.16
C ARG A 76 2.52 6.33 -1.85
N THR A 77 1.56 6.28 -0.94
CA THR A 77 1.72 5.55 0.33
C THR A 77 1.88 4.06 0.08
N LYS A 78 1.11 3.47 -0.84
CA LYS A 78 1.28 2.06 -1.23
C LYS A 78 2.69 1.75 -1.75
N THR A 79 3.22 2.58 -2.64
CA THR A 79 4.60 2.39 -3.16
C THR A 79 5.61 2.43 -2.02
N ARG A 80 5.48 3.40 -1.10
CA ARG A 80 6.34 3.49 0.08
C ARG A 80 6.24 2.24 0.97
N LEU A 81 5.04 1.74 1.21
CA LEU A 81 4.83 0.55 2.04
C LEU A 81 5.43 -0.71 1.40
N LEU A 82 5.33 -0.85 0.08
CA LEU A 82 5.98 -1.95 -0.65
C LEU A 82 7.52 -1.90 -0.58
N GLU A 83 8.12 -0.73 -0.45
CA GLU A 83 9.58 -0.57 -0.23
C GLU A 83 10.01 -0.95 1.20
N GLU A 84 9.12 -0.87 2.19
CA GLU A 84 9.39 -1.25 3.57
C GLU A 84 9.23 -2.77 3.81
N VAL A 85 8.44 -3.48 3.00
CA VAL A 85 8.25 -4.94 3.13
C VAL A 85 9.57 -5.73 3.09
N PRO A 86 10.51 -5.50 2.14
CA PRO A 86 11.81 -6.17 2.15
C PRO A 86 12.65 -5.88 3.39
N LYS A 87 12.45 -4.72 4.05
CA LYS A 87 13.15 -4.40 5.30
C LYS A 87 12.56 -5.21 6.46
N LEU A 88 11.24 -5.36 6.51
CA LEU A 88 10.56 -6.22 7.47
C LEU A 88 10.93 -7.70 7.29
N GLU A 89 11.02 -8.20 6.05
CA GLU A 89 11.48 -9.58 5.77
C GLU A 89 12.89 -9.84 6.32
N ARG A 90 13.82 -8.91 6.09
CA ARG A 90 15.20 -9.02 6.61
C ARG A 90 15.23 -9.03 8.13
N LEU A 91 14.36 -8.26 8.78
CA LEU A 91 14.27 -8.19 10.24
C LEU A 91 13.52 -9.38 10.85
N ALA A 92 12.58 -9.98 10.14
CA ALA A 92 11.84 -11.17 10.56
C ALA A 92 12.73 -12.43 10.62
N ILE A 93 13.65 -12.57 9.65
CA ILE A 93 14.59 -13.70 9.60
C ILE A 93 15.76 -13.51 10.59
N LYS A 94 16.06 -12.27 10.98
CA LYS A 94 17.18 -11.95 11.87
C LYS A 94 16.92 -12.49 13.27
N LYS A 95 17.71 -13.47 13.69
CA LYS A 95 17.69 -13.98 15.07
C LYS A 95 18.20 -12.91 16.04
N VAL A 96 17.30 -12.41 16.90
CA VAL A 96 17.64 -11.48 17.99
C VAL A 96 17.78 -12.28 19.29
N LYS A 97 18.74 -11.88 20.15
CA LYS A 97 18.95 -12.52 21.45
C LYS A 97 17.69 -12.34 22.29
N GLY A 98 17.13 -13.44 22.79
CA GLY A 98 15.91 -13.40 23.59
C GLY A 98 14.62 -13.47 22.78
N LEU A 99 14.64 -13.88 21.51
CA LEU A 99 13.42 -14.21 20.75
C LEU A 99 13.20 -15.73 20.74
N SER A 100 11.98 -16.20 21.03
CA SER A 100 11.65 -17.63 20.88
C SER A 100 11.56 -18.04 19.40
N THR A 101 11.67 -19.33 19.12
CA THR A 101 11.43 -19.87 17.78
C THR A 101 9.99 -19.64 17.31
N GLU A 102 9.04 -19.65 18.25
CA GLU A 102 7.62 -19.39 18.00
C GLU A 102 7.38 -17.92 17.64
N GLU A 103 8.00 -16.98 18.35
CA GLU A 103 7.91 -15.54 18.05
C GLU A 103 8.53 -15.22 16.69
N LEU A 104 9.63 -15.89 16.32
CA LEU A 104 10.27 -15.71 15.00
C LEU A 104 9.35 -16.26 13.88
N ALA A 105 8.72 -17.42 14.09
CA ALA A 105 7.74 -17.96 13.15
C ALA A 105 6.55 -16.99 12.99
N ALA A 106 5.99 -16.50 14.09
CA ALA A 106 4.90 -15.52 14.07
C ALA A 106 5.28 -14.24 13.31
N ARG A 107 6.51 -13.73 13.47
CA ARG A 107 6.98 -12.56 12.69
C ARG A 107 7.01 -12.83 11.19
N ASN A 108 7.47 -14.00 10.76
CA ASN A 108 7.47 -14.37 9.35
C ASN A 108 6.04 -14.47 8.81
N ASP A 109 5.13 -15.09 9.57
CA ASP A 109 3.73 -15.21 9.18
C ASP A 109 3.06 -13.83 9.02
N LEU A 110 3.35 -12.90 9.94
CA LEU A 110 2.87 -11.51 9.85
C LEU A 110 3.37 -10.80 8.59
N VAL A 111 4.64 -10.99 8.22
CA VAL A 111 5.21 -10.39 7.01
C VAL A 111 4.63 -11.03 5.74
N LEU A 112 4.43 -12.35 5.73
CA LEU A 112 3.80 -13.07 4.62
C LEU A 112 2.35 -12.62 4.38
N ALA A 113 1.64 -12.20 5.43
CA ALA A 113 0.28 -11.68 5.32
C ALA A 113 0.20 -10.22 4.82
N LEU A 114 1.30 -9.44 4.88
CA LEU A 114 1.29 -8.03 4.47
C LEU A 114 0.93 -7.82 2.99
N PRO A 115 1.51 -8.57 2.02
CA PRO A 115 1.09 -8.51 0.61
C PRO A 115 -0.41 -8.68 0.40
N ASP A 116 -1.06 -9.56 1.16
CA ASP A 116 -2.50 -9.80 1.07
C ASP A 116 -3.31 -8.63 1.62
N ARG A 117 -2.84 -7.99 2.69
CA ARG A 117 -3.43 -6.74 3.21
C ARG A 117 -3.22 -5.57 2.24
N PHE A 118 -2.27 -5.66 1.30
CA PHE A 118 -2.11 -4.70 0.20
C PHE A 118 -2.99 -4.98 -1.04
N LYS A 119 -3.64 -6.15 -1.14
CA LYS A 119 -4.56 -6.48 -2.25
C LYS A 119 -5.85 -5.65 -2.30
N PRO A 120 -6.50 -5.24 -1.18
CA PRO A 120 -7.63 -4.32 -1.21
C PRO A 120 -7.32 -3.00 -1.93
N TYR A 121 -6.05 -2.57 -1.94
CA TYR A 121 -5.56 -1.41 -2.69
C TYR A 121 -5.49 -1.62 -4.22
N GLN A 122 -5.98 -2.76 -4.74
CA GLN A 122 -6.26 -2.95 -6.17
C GLN A 122 -7.71 -2.61 -6.52
N MET A 123 -8.47 -1.98 -5.61
CA MET A 123 -9.76 -1.39 -5.96
C MET A 123 -9.52 -0.13 -6.81
N GLY A 124 -9.47 -0.35 -8.13
CA GLY A 124 -9.24 0.66 -9.16
C GLY A 124 -8.35 0.20 -10.33
N LEU A 125 -7.81 -1.02 -10.29
CA LEU A 125 -7.09 -1.62 -11.42
C LEU A 125 -7.67 -3.00 -11.71
N GLN A 126 -8.67 -3.06 -12.57
CA GLN A 126 -9.11 -4.31 -13.19
C GLN A 126 -8.01 -4.72 -14.17
N LEU A 127 -7.04 -5.51 -13.67
CA LEU A 127 -6.07 -6.21 -14.50
C LEU A 127 -6.84 -7.27 -15.31
N LEU A 128 -7.31 -6.92 -16.50
CA LEU A 128 -7.83 -7.90 -17.45
C LEU A 128 -6.65 -8.62 -18.12
N PRO A 129 -6.68 -9.96 -18.27
CA PRO A 129 -5.52 -10.74 -18.64
C PRO A 129 -5.03 -10.44 -20.06
N ASN A 130 -3.71 -10.39 -20.17
CA ASN A 130 -2.94 -10.29 -21.41
C ASN A 130 -3.42 -11.31 -22.43
N ASN A 131 -4.17 -10.87 -23.43
CA ASN A 131 -4.34 -11.58 -24.69
C ASN A 131 -4.31 -10.55 -25.80
N LEU A 132 -3.16 -10.39 -26.46
CA LEU A 132 -3.12 -10.10 -27.88
C LEU A 132 -1.71 -10.40 -28.42
N GLU A 133 -1.70 -11.38 -29.31
CA GLU A 133 -0.56 -11.89 -30.06
C GLU A 133 0.14 -10.81 -30.88
N ALA A 134 1.46 -10.98 -30.93
CA ALA A 134 2.40 -10.74 -32.03
C ALA A 134 1.96 -9.83 -33.19
N GLY A 135 2.68 -8.72 -33.32
CA GLY A 135 3.00 -8.14 -34.62
C GLY A 135 3.06 -6.62 -34.64
N GLN A 136 4.19 -6.05 -34.22
CA GLN A 136 4.90 -4.96 -34.92
C GLN A 136 6.06 -4.44 -34.06
N VAL A 137 7.27 -4.64 -34.57
CA VAL A 137 8.53 -4.08 -34.05
C VAL A 137 8.96 -2.94 -34.97
N GLN A 138 9.39 -1.81 -34.38
CA GLN A 138 10.39 -0.79 -34.81
C GLN A 138 9.97 0.59 -34.23
N LEU A 139 10.77 1.48 -33.62
CA LEU A 139 12.21 1.67 -33.29
C LEU A 139 12.26 2.71 -32.11
N PRO A 140 13.38 3.00 -31.42
CA PRO A 140 13.38 3.40 -30.02
C PRO A 140 13.27 4.92 -29.88
N THR A 141 12.23 5.40 -29.21
CA THR A 141 12.30 6.69 -28.54
C THR A 141 11.94 6.44 -27.10
N GLN A 142 12.84 6.78 -26.17
CA GLN A 142 12.51 6.89 -24.75
C GLN A 142 11.41 7.93 -24.58
N LYS A 143 10.16 7.51 -24.76
CA LYS A 143 8.97 8.23 -24.35
C LYS A 143 8.37 7.40 -23.23
N SER A 144 8.39 8.01 -22.05
CA SER A 144 7.65 7.59 -20.87
C SER A 144 6.38 6.82 -21.26
N SER A 145 6.29 5.57 -20.83
CA SER A 145 5.19 4.62 -21.09
C SER A 145 3.82 5.09 -20.56
N LEU A 146 3.74 6.32 -20.05
CA LEU A 146 2.52 6.96 -19.57
C LEU A 146 1.54 7.36 -20.68
N ILE A 147 2.00 7.55 -21.93
CA ILE A 147 1.14 8.14 -22.97
C ILE A 147 0.28 7.10 -23.70
N GLN A 148 0.72 5.85 -23.85
CA GLN A 148 -0.08 4.81 -24.53
C GLN A 148 -1.25 4.27 -23.69
N VAL A 149 -1.30 4.60 -22.39
CA VAL A 149 -2.35 4.15 -21.46
C VAL A 149 -3.65 4.97 -21.60
N ILE A 150 -3.62 6.07 -22.38
CA ILE A 150 -4.70 7.05 -22.41
C ILE A 150 -5.71 6.79 -23.54
N ASP A 151 -5.31 6.07 -24.60
CA ASP A 151 -6.14 5.93 -25.82
C ASP A 151 -7.41 5.08 -25.64
N GLY A 152 -7.54 4.33 -24.53
CA GLY A 152 -8.72 3.50 -24.25
C GLY A 152 -9.60 3.99 -23.09
N LEU A 153 -9.25 5.10 -22.43
CA LEU A 153 -9.91 5.54 -21.18
C LEU A 153 -11.13 6.45 -21.40
N PHE A 154 -11.47 6.72 -22.66
CA PHE A 154 -12.56 7.61 -23.02
C PHE A 154 -13.68 6.77 -23.64
N ASN A 155 -14.86 6.81 -23.02
CA ASN A 155 -16.08 6.31 -23.67
C ASN A 155 -16.21 6.99 -25.04
N SER A 156 -16.75 6.28 -26.05
CA SER A 156 -17.03 6.82 -27.40
C SER A 156 -17.80 8.17 -27.36
N GLU A 157 -18.53 8.43 -26.26
CA GLU A 157 -19.25 9.68 -26.00
C GLU A 157 -18.37 10.88 -25.54
N TYR A 158 -17.14 10.65 -25.10
CA TYR A 158 -16.25 11.71 -24.61
C TYR A 158 -15.69 12.57 -25.76
N PHE A 159 -15.65 12.01 -26.96
CA PHE A 159 -15.31 12.71 -28.20
C PHE A 159 -16.57 12.85 -29.08
N GLN A 160 -17.60 13.53 -28.59
CA GLN A 160 -18.68 13.98 -29.46
C GLN A 160 -18.17 15.11 -30.36
N GLN A 161 -18.01 14.81 -31.64
CA GLN A 161 -17.70 15.80 -32.65
C GLN A 161 -18.89 16.75 -32.79
N THR A 162 -18.80 17.93 -32.18
CA THR A 162 -19.79 19.00 -32.34
C THR A 162 -19.65 19.65 -33.72
N GLU A 163 -20.73 20.25 -34.23
CA GLU A 163 -20.71 21.00 -35.50
C GLU A 163 -19.65 22.11 -35.51
N GLU A 164 -19.37 22.73 -34.37
CA GLU A 164 -18.33 23.75 -34.25
C GLU A 164 -16.92 23.18 -34.50
N SER A 165 -16.66 21.96 -34.03
CA SER A 165 -15.37 21.28 -34.24
C SER A 165 -15.14 20.93 -35.72
N SER A 166 -16.21 20.57 -36.45
CA SER A 166 -16.12 20.29 -37.89
C SER A 166 -15.85 21.56 -38.70
N GLN A 167 -16.45 22.69 -38.33
CA GLN A 167 -16.20 24.01 -38.93
C GLN A 167 -14.75 24.46 -38.75
N PHE A 168 -14.20 24.31 -37.54
CA PHE A 168 -12.79 24.63 -37.27
C PHE A 168 -11.83 23.81 -38.14
N ARG A 169 -12.13 22.52 -38.35
CA ARG A 169 -11.32 21.66 -39.20
C ARG A 169 -11.36 22.10 -40.67
N GLN A 170 -12.55 22.44 -41.18
CA GLN A 170 -12.71 22.95 -42.54
C GLN A 170 -12.01 24.28 -42.75
N GLU A 171 -12.11 25.20 -41.78
CA GLU A 171 -11.45 26.49 -41.85
C GLU A 171 -9.91 26.36 -41.82
N TYR A 172 -9.39 25.43 -40.99
CA TYR A 172 -7.97 25.11 -40.95
C TYR A 172 -7.47 24.56 -42.30
N GLU A 173 -8.19 23.62 -42.91
CA GLU A 173 -7.84 23.08 -44.22
C GLU A 173 -7.88 24.17 -45.31
N MET A 174 -8.88 25.06 -45.29
CA MET A 174 -8.92 26.20 -46.21
C MET A 174 -7.75 27.18 -46.00
N ARG A 175 -7.37 27.46 -44.74
CA ARG A 175 -6.19 28.30 -44.44
C ARG A 175 -4.90 27.64 -44.90
N LYS A 176 -4.76 26.33 -44.70
CA LYS A 176 -3.60 25.56 -45.14
C LYS A 176 -3.46 25.59 -46.66
N MET A 177 -4.56 25.41 -47.41
CA MET A 177 -4.54 25.56 -48.88
C MET A 177 -4.19 26.98 -49.32
N LYS A 178 -4.69 28.01 -48.62
CA LYS A 178 -4.34 29.42 -48.92
C LYS A 178 -2.87 29.73 -48.65
N GLN A 179 -2.27 29.13 -47.64
CA GLN A 179 -0.85 29.28 -47.33
C GLN A 179 0.05 28.47 -48.27
N ALA A 180 -0.39 27.28 -48.70
CA ALA A 180 0.34 26.44 -49.65
C ALA A 180 0.19 26.90 -51.12
N GLY A 181 -0.78 27.78 -51.40
CA GLY A 181 -1.03 28.38 -52.71
C GLY A 181 -0.43 29.78 -52.90
N MET A 182 0.48 30.21 -52.02
CA MET A 182 1.37 31.37 -52.23
C MET A 182 2.78 30.90 -52.56
#